data_AF-A0A6I3DPA6-F1
#
_entry.id   AF-A0A6I3DPA6-F1
#
_cell.length_a   1.000
_cell.length_b   1.000
_cell.length_c   1.000
_cell.angle_alpha   90.00
_cell.angle_beta   90.00
_cell.angle_gamma   90.00
#
_symmetry.space_group_name_H-M   'P 1'
#
loop_
_entity.id
_entity.type
_entity.pdbx_description
1 polymer ?
#
loop_
_entity_poly.entity_id
_entity_poly.type
_entity_poly.pdbx_seq_one_letter_code
_entity_poly.pdbx_strand_id
1 'polypeptide(L)'
;MDMTTIPANPAIAPAPFPRDLYEEQMRDIARFEIAIDQFLNGDISDDVFRVMRLNNGIYGQRQGGTNQMIRIKLPAGSITPEQFDVMADLSVEYSRGWGHITTRQNIQFHFVELRNIPAVLRRIADVGLTSREACGDTVRNVMACHLAGACPYEKIDVTPWAEATFRHFVRNPLGQRLPRKFKVNFSGCSTDCGQAMFNDVGVVATTRTREDGSIEPGFRIYIAGGLGATPHPALALEDFTSREDLLPTIEATLRVFEQTGNRDNKLRARLKWVVDQLGIEEVRRRVIKIRHTLPASSTWPGGIPPEVIAAGDAAAGRIAEGEVSQIGQGVRVELNSSDPFRRWENASVIRGAANGTVSALAYAALGDITADQFRGLAAIQRHFQSDVRLT
;
A
#
# COMPACT_ATOMS: atom_id res chain seq x y z
N MET A 1 44.41 31.79 15.68
CA MET A 1 43.11 32.45 15.50
C MET A 1 42.10 31.39 15.17
N ASP A 2 41.29 31.14 16.18
CA ASP A 2 39.95 30.57 16.18
C ASP A 2 39.20 30.68 14.84
N MET A 3 38.67 29.56 14.34
CA MET A 3 37.45 29.55 13.53
C MET A 3 36.40 28.78 14.33
N THR A 4 35.61 29.56 15.05
CA THR A 4 34.48 29.15 15.85
C THR A 4 33.39 28.47 15.02
N THR A 5 32.74 27.52 15.67
CA THR A 5 31.68 26.60 15.24
C THR A 5 30.38 27.26 14.78
N ILE A 6 29.71 26.63 13.80
CA ILE A 6 28.25 26.39 13.85
C ILE A 6 28.01 24.91 13.50
N PRO A 7 27.34 24.10 14.35
CA PRO A 7 26.97 22.73 14.00
C PRO A 7 25.75 22.75 13.08
N ALA A 8 25.89 22.20 11.88
CA ALA A 8 24.72 21.87 11.07
C ALA A 8 24.05 20.62 11.66
N ASN A 9 22.83 20.81 12.17
CA ASN A 9 21.92 19.72 12.50
C ASN A 9 21.68 18.86 11.23
N PRO A 10 21.98 17.54 11.21
CA PRO A 10 21.81 16.70 10.02
C PRO A 10 20.33 16.34 9.76
N ALA A 11 19.39 17.21 10.16
CA ALA A 11 17.97 17.04 9.92
C ALA A 11 17.63 17.26 8.44
N ILE A 12 17.73 16.17 7.69
CA ILE A 12 16.93 15.80 6.51
C ILE A 12 16.94 16.88 5.41
N ALA A 13 17.95 16.81 4.55
CA ALA A 13 17.79 17.32 3.19
C ALA A 13 16.65 16.53 2.52
N PRO A 14 15.68 17.20 1.84
CA PRO A 14 14.66 16.50 1.07
C PRO A 14 15.33 15.59 0.03
N ALA A 15 14.80 14.38 -0.14
CA ALA A 15 15.34 13.44 -1.12
C ALA A 15 15.18 14.05 -2.53
N PRO A 16 16.25 14.12 -3.33
CA PRO A 16 16.15 14.54 -4.72
C PRO A 16 15.30 13.54 -5.50
N PHE A 17 14.41 14.05 -6.35
CA PHE A 17 13.63 13.25 -7.28
C PHE A 17 14.45 13.01 -8.56
N PRO A 18 14.41 11.80 -9.16
CA PRO A 18 13.80 10.58 -8.63
C PRO A 18 14.73 9.85 -7.66
N ARG A 19 14.18 9.46 -6.50
CA ARG A 19 14.89 8.72 -5.45
C ARG A 19 15.25 7.31 -5.94
N ASP A 20 16.54 6.99 -5.94
CA ASP A 20 16.99 5.63 -6.23
C ASP A 20 16.73 4.70 -5.04
N LEU A 21 15.64 3.93 -5.13
CA LEU A 21 15.22 2.99 -4.10
C LEU A 21 16.13 1.76 -4.03
N TYR A 22 16.86 1.42 -5.09
CA TYR A 22 17.73 0.25 -5.14
C TYR A 22 18.93 0.43 -4.23
N GLU A 23 19.63 1.56 -4.37
CA GLU A 23 20.80 1.89 -3.55
C GLU A 23 20.46 2.03 -2.06
N GLU A 24 19.30 2.60 -1.74
CA GLU A 24 18.79 2.63 -0.37
C GLU A 24 18.48 1.23 0.17
N GLN A 25 17.93 0.36 -0.68
CA GLN A 25 17.66 -1.01 -0.31
C GLN A 25 18.94 -1.80 -0.04
N MET A 26 19.98 -1.64 -0.86
CA MET A 26 21.28 -2.28 -0.61
C MET A 26 21.89 -1.84 0.71
N ARG A 27 21.79 -0.55 1.05
CA ARG A 27 22.22 -0.04 2.36
C ARG A 27 21.41 -0.61 3.52
N ASP A 28 20.09 -0.72 3.36
CA ASP A 28 19.22 -1.34 4.37
C ASP A 28 19.56 -2.84 4.58
N ILE A 29 19.82 -3.57 3.48
CA ILE A 29 20.20 -4.98 3.51
C ILE A 29 21.54 -5.16 4.23
N ALA A 30 22.56 -4.38 3.88
CA ALA A 30 23.88 -4.46 4.53
C ALA A 30 23.79 -4.18 6.04
N ARG A 31 22.98 -3.20 6.46
CA ARG A 31 22.72 -2.95 7.88
C ARG A 31 21.98 -4.11 8.54
N PHE A 32 21.05 -4.73 7.84
CA PHE A 32 20.28 -5.84 8.38
C PHE A 32 21.11 -7.12 8.51
N GLU A 33 22.06 -7.37 7.60
CA GLU A 33 23.05 -8.45 7.72
C GLU A 33 23.87 -8.32 9.01
N ILE A 34 24.42 -7.13 9.26
CA ILE A 34 25.15 -6.85 10.50
C ILE A 34 24.26 -7.12 11.73
N ALA A 35 23.00 -6.70 11.69
CA ALA A 35 22.06 -6.94 12.78
C ALA A 35 21.72 -8.42 12.97
N ILE A 36 21.64 -9.21 11.90
CA ILE A 36 21.45 -10.66 11.97
C ILE A 36 22.66 -11.30 12.65
N ASP A 37 23.88 -10.94 12.26
CA ASP A 37 25.10 -11.51 12.85
C ASP A 37 25.22 -11.16 14.34
N GLN A 38 24.99 -9.90 14.70
CA GLN A 38 24.95 -9.45 16.09
C GLN A 38 23.91 -10.23 16.91
N PHE A 39 22.70 -10.45 16.35
CA PHE A 39 21.66 -11.21 17.05
C PHE A 39 22.06 -12.67 17.24
N LEU A 40 22.61 -13.32 16.20
CA LEU A 40 23.01 -14.72 16.25
C LEU A 40 24.22 -14.96 17.17
N ASN A 41 25.09 -13.96 17.33
CA ASN A 41 26.21 -13.98 18.27
C ASN A 41 25.81 -13.62 19.72
N GLY A 42 24.60 -13.10 19.92
CA GLY A 42 24.11 -12.67 21.24
C GLY A 42 24.50 -11.24 21.63
N ASP A 43 25.04 -10.44 20.70
CA ASP A 43 25.47 -9.05 20.92
C ASP A 43 24.28 -8.09 21.10
N ILE A 44 23.12 -8.42 20.51
CA ILE A 44 21.88 -7.66 20.66
C ILE A 44 20.73 -8.57 21.14
N SER A 45 19.84 -8.01 21.96
CA SER A 45 18.68 -8.75 22.48
C SER A 45 17.61 -8.99 21.41
N ASP A 46 16.76 -9.99 21.63
CA ASP A 46 15.59 -10.26 20.75
C ASP A 46 14.70 -9.02 20.61
N ASP A 47 14.53 -8.21 21.65
CA ASP A 47 13.69 -7.01 21.57
C ASP A 47 14.25 -5.95 20.63
N VAL A 48 15.58 -5.75 20.64
CA VAL A 48 16.27 -4.84 19.71
C VAL A 48 16.17 -5.39 18.29
N PHE A 49 16.50 -6.66 18.11
CA PHE A 49 16.44 -7.31 16.79
C PHE A 49 15.01 -7.37 16.24
N ARG A 50 14.00 -7.58 17.09
CA ARG A 50 12.58 -7.60 16.75
C ARG A 50 12.16 -6.30 16.09
N VAL A 51 12.59 -5.15 16.59
CA VAL A 51 12.26 -3.86 15.95
C VAL A 51 12.89 -3.77 14.56
N MET A 52 14.16 -4.16 14.42
CA MET A 52 14.88 -4.12 13.14
C MET A 52 14.27 -5.05 12.10
N ARG A 53 13.99 -6.31 12.45
CA ARG A 53 13.41 -7.29 11.52
C ARG A 53 11.99 -6.91 11.11
N LEU A 54 11.17 -6.40 12.04
CA LEU A 54 9.82 -5.93 11.70
C LEU A 54 9.85 -4.75 10.73
N ASN A 55 10.80 -3.83 10.90
CA ASN A 55 10.98 -2.70 9.99
C ASN A 55 11.45 -3.14 8.59
N ASN A 56 12.07 -4.31 8.46
CA ASN A 56 12.42 -4.97 7.20
C ASN A 56 11.34 -5.93 6.68
N GLY A 57 10.13 -5.91 7.25
CA GLY A 57 9.03 -6.75 6.77
C GLY A 57 9.11 -8.21 7.22
N ILE A 58 9.95 -8.53 8.21
CA ILE A 58 10.26 -9.88 8.67
C ILE A 58 9.58 -10.18 10.01
N TYR A 59 8.78 -11.25 10.07
CA TYR A 59 8.19 -11.76 11.31
C TYR A 59 8.74 -13.14 11.67
N GLY A 60 9.10 -13.34 12.94
CA GLY A 60 9.30 -14.67 13.50
C GLY A 60 8.02 -15.49 13.46
N GLN A 61 8.20 -16.80 13.34
CA GLN A 61 7.11 -17.77 13.26
C GLN A 61 6.87 -18.47 14.60
N ARG A 62 5.65 -18.97 14.81
CA ARG A 62 5.29 -19.72 16.03
C ARG A 62 5.90 -21.12 16.06
N GLN A 63 6.23 -21.66 14.89
CA GLN A 63 6.82 -22.97 14.68
C GLN A 63 8.25 -23.09 15.25
N GLY A 64 8.82 -21.99 15.76
CA GLY A 64 10.12 -21.95 16.41
C GLY A 64 11.29 -21.92 15.43
N GLY A 65 12.49 -21.91 15.99
CA GLY A 65 13.74 -21.85 15.23
C GLY A 65 13.99 -20.49 14.56
N THR A 66 14.80 -20.52 13.52
CA THR A 66 15.23 -19.33 12.75
C THR A 66 14.33 -19.01 11.57
N ASN A 67 13.25 -19.78 11.39
CA ASN A 67 12.28 -19.57 10.33
C ASN A 67 11.47 -18.28 10.49
N GLN A 68 11.43 -17.49 9.42
CA GLN A 68 10.74 -16.22 9.35
C GLN A 68 9.66 -16.23 8.25
N MET A 69 8.71 -15.31 8.41
CA MET A 69 7.83 -14.84 7.35
C MET A 69 8.39 -13.54 6.78
N ILE A 70 8.49 -13.46 5.46
CA ILE A 70 8.85 -12.24 4.72
C ILE A 70 7.60 -11.71 4.03
N ARG A 71 7.30 -10.44 4.23
CA ARG A 71 6.22 -9.75 3.51
C ARG A 71 6.77 -8.73 2.53
N ILE A 72 6.40 -8.88 1.26
CA ILE A 72 6.76 -7.97 0.18
C ILE A 72 5.66 -6.91 0.03
N LYS A 73 6.00 -5.64 -0.09
CA LYS A 73 5.03 -4.56 -0.39
C LYS A 73 4.76 -4.52 -1.89
N LEU A 74 3.48 -4.49 -2.24
CA LEU A 74 2.99 -4.36 -3.62
C LEU A 74 1.97 -3.22 -3.65
N PRO A 75 2.41 -1.96 -3.83
CA PRO A 75 1.49 -0.82 -3.93
C PRO A 75 0.44 -1.07 -5.02
N ALA A 76 -0.82 -0.70 -4.73
CA ALA A 76 -1.99 -0.99 -5.56
C ALA A 76 -2.24 -2.48 -5.87
N GLY A 77 -1.45 -3.40 -5.32
CA GLY A 77 -1.48 -4.82 -5.65
C GLY A 77 -0.93 -5.16 -7.03
N SER A 78 -0.32 -4.21 -7.75
CA SER A 78 0.21 -4.44 -9.11
C SER A 78 1.47 -5.28 -9.07
N ILE A 79 1.62 -6.15 -10.06
CA ILE A 79 2.75 -7.08 -10.17
C ILE A 79 3.12 -7.31 -11.64
N THR A 80 4.42 -7.32 -11.92
CA THR A 80 4.96 -7.55 -13.27
C THR A 80 5.31 -9.03 -13.50
N PRO A 81 5.47 -9.47 -14.76
CA PRO A 81 5.87 -10.85 -15.06
C PRO A 81 7.22 -11.23 -14.44
N GLU A 82 8.18 -10.30 -14.44
CA GLU A 82 9.53 -10.51 -13.88
C GLU A 82 9.47 -10.66 -12.35
N GLN A 83 8.58 -9.90 -11.70
CA GLN A 83 8.33 -10.02 -10.27
C GLN A 83 7.69 -11.38 -9.94
N PHE A 84 6.77 -11.86 -10.77
CA PHE A 84 6.22 -13.21 -10.63
C PHE A 84 7.28 -14.30 -10.77
N ASP A 85 8.17 -14.21 -11.75
CA ASP A 85 9.25 -15.19 -11.94
C ASP A 85 10.19 -15.24 -10.72
N VAL A 86 10.59 -14.08 -10.20
CA VAL A 86 11.38 -14.01 -8.95
C VAL A 86 10.61 -14.62 -7.78
N MET A 87 9.32 -14.34 -7.64
CA MET A 87 8.50 -14.93 -6.57
C MET A 87 8.37 -16.45 -6.69
N ALA A 88 8.27 -16.98 -7.91
CA ALA A 88 8.27 -18.42 -8.16
C ALA A 88 9.56 -19.06 -7.66
N ASP A 89 10.70 -18.50 -8.03
CA ASP A 89 12.01 -19.03 -7.62
C ASP A 89 12.24 -18.92 -6.11
N LEU A 90 11.87 -17.77 -5.51
CA LEU A 90 11.95 -17.56 -4.07
C LEU A 90 11.12 -18.59 -3.31
N SER A 91 9.93 -18.93 -3.83
CA SER A 91 9.05 -19.90 -3.21
C SER A 91 9.69 -21.30 -3.14
N VAL A 92 10.43 -21.70 -4.17
CA VAL A 92 11.07 -23.01 -4.28
C VAL A 92 12.38 -23.05 -3.49
N GLU A 93 13.21 -22.02 -3.62
CA GLU A 93 14.57 -22.01 -3.06
C GLU A 93 14.59 -21.72 -1.56
N TYR A 94 13.72 -20.81 -1.09
CA TYR A 94 13.78 -20.28 0.28
C TYR A 94 12.51 -20.55 1.10
N SER A 95 11.44 -21.08 0.51
CA SER A 95 10.18 -21.37 1.18
C SER A 95 9.75 -22.82 0.93
N ARG A 96 8.44 -23.10 0.95
CA ARG A 96 7.87 -24.45 0.79
C ARG A 96 7.22 -24.69 -0.59
N GLY A 97 7.65 -23.94 -1.61
CA GLY A 97 7.12 -24.02 -2.98
C GLY A 97 5.87 -23.18 -3.25
N TRP A 98 5.47 -22.31 -2.32
CA TRP A 98 4.32 -21.42 -2.46
C TRP A 98 4.51 -20.07 -1.75
N GLY A 99 3.78 -19.05 -2.19
CA GLY A 99 3.62 -17.76 -1.53
C GLY A 99 2.15 -17.49 -1.20
N HIS A 100 1.89 -16.60 -0.24
CA HIS A 100 0.55 -16.30 0.27
C HIS A 100 0.10 -14.88 -0.07
N ILE A 101 -1.00 -14.73 -0.81
CA ILE A 101 -1.70 -13.46 -1.01
C ILE A 101 -2.31 -13.03 0.32
N THR A 102 -2.07 -11.77 0.69
CA THR A 102 -2.64 -11.19 1.92
C THR A 102 -3.88 -10.36 1.60
N THR A 103 -4.76 -10.18 2.58
CA THR A 103 -5.90 -9.23 2.56
C THR A 103 -5.50 -7.74 2.43
N ARG A 104 -4.23 -7.45 2.14
CA ARG A 104 -3.73 -6.12 1.83
C ARG A 104 -2.91 -6.09 0.53
N GLN A 105 -3.26 -6.95 -0.42
CA GLN A 105 -2.65 -6.98 -1.74
C GLN A 105 -1.12 -7.10 -1.66
N ASN A 106 -0.62 -8.04 -0.85
CA ASN A 106 0.81 -8.34 -0.73
C ASN A 106 1.01 -9.83 -0.95
N ILE A 107 2.27 -10.24 -1.07
CA ILE A 107 2.68 -11.65 -0.99
C ILE A 107 3.56 -11.88 0.24
N GLN A 108 3.37 -13.02 0.89
CA GLN A 108 4.19 -13.49 2.00
C GLN A 108 4.83 -14.83 1.69
N PHE A 109 6.11 -14.97 2.00
CA PHE A 109 6.81 -16.26 2.05
C PHE A 109 7.02 -16.65 3.50
N HIS A 110 6.78 -17.93 3.80
CA HIS A 110 6.91 -18.51 5.14
C HIS A 110 8.08 -19.50 5.16
N PHE A 111 8.60 -19.81 6.34
CA PHE A 111 9.69 -20.79 6.52
C PHE A 111 11.00 -20.37 5.85
N VAL A 112 11.24 -19.05 5.75
CA VAL A 112 12.51 -18.55 5.22
C VAL A 112 13.51 -18.48 6.37
N GLU A 113 14.61 -19.20 6.25
CA GLU A 113 15.68 -19.20 7.25
C GLU A 113 16.29 -17.81 7.43
N LEU A 114 16.51 -17.39 8.68
CA LEU A 114 16.98 -16.03 9.02
C LEU A 114 18.27 -15.64 8.27
N ARG A 115 19.22 -16.58 8.14
CA ARG A 115 20.48 -16.37 7.43
C ARG A 115 20.31 -16.15 5.92
N ASN A 116 19.22 -16.63 5.34
CA ASN A 116 18.94 -16.51 3.91
C ASN A 116 18.19 -15.23 3.56
N ILE A 117 17.62 -14.52 4.54
CA ILE A 117 16.82 -13.32 4.29
C ILE A 117 17.57 -12.27 3.47
N PRO A 118 18.85 -11.93 3.75
CA PRO A 118 19.55 -10.94 2.94
C PRO A 118 19.64 -11.30 1.46
N ALA A 119 19.81 -12.58 1.12
CA ALA A 119 19.78 -13.05 -0.28
C ALA A 119 18.40 -12.83 -0.90
N VAL A 120 17.32 -13.19 -0.18
CA VAL A 120 15.94 -12.94 -0.64
C VAL A 120 15.69 -11.44 -0.86
N LEU A 121 16.14 -10.59 0.06
CA LEU A 121 15.96 -9.14 -0.03
C LEU A 121 16.69 -8.52 -1.24
N ARG A 122 17.85 -9.07 -1.62
CA ARG A 122 18.57 -8.67 -2.86
C ARG A 122 17.78 -9.07 -4.09
N ARG A 123 17.34 -10.33 -4.18
CA ARG A 123 16.58 -10.84 -5.34
C ARG A 123 15.30 -10.05 -5.61
N ILE A 124 14.56 -9.67 -4.57
CA ILE A 124 13.38 -8.81 -4.75
C ILE A 124 13.77 -7.37 -5.14
N ALA A 125 14.91 -6.86 -4.66
CA ALA A 125 15.39 -5.53 -5.03
C ALA A 125 15.69 -5.43 -6.53
N ASP A 126 16.26 -6.49 -7.11
CA ASP A 126 16.63 -6.54 -8.54
C ASP A 126 15.43 -6.40 -9.49
N VAL A 127 14.21 -6.67 -9.01
CA VAL A 127 12.94 -6.46 -9.75
C VAL A 127 12.12 -5.28 -9.20
N GLY A 128 12.75 -4.37 -8.48
CA GLY A 128 12.14 -3.13 -7.97
C GLY A 128 11.19 -3.34 -6.78
N LEU A 129 11.20 -4.52 -6.14
CA LEU A 129 10.36 -4.82 -4.98
C LEU A 129 11.08 -4.57 -3.67
N THR A 130 10.29 -4.38 -2.61
CA THR A 130 10.83 -4.17 -1.26
C THR A 130 9.93 -4.78 -0.18
N SER A 131 10.55 -5.22 0.93
CA SER A 131 9.84 -5.60 2.15
C SER A 131 9.89 -4.50 3.22
N ARG A 132 10.60 -3.40 2.96
CA ARG A 132 10.82 -2.32 3.94
C ARG A 132 9.49 -1.74 4.38
N GLU A 133 9.25 -1.72 5.68
CA GLU A 133 8.01 -1.23 6.31
C GLU A 133 6.74 -2.00 5.90
N ALA A 134 6.88 -3.24 5.45
CA ALA A 134 5.70 -4.12 5.29
C ALA A 134 5.08 -4.45 6.67
N CYS A 135 5.91 -4.36 7.71
CA CYS A 135 5.64 -4.72 9.09
C CYS A 135 6.15 -3.62 10.04
N GLY A 136 5.93 -3.79 11.34
CA GLY A 136 6.29 -2.80 12.35
C GLY A 136 5.25 -1.69 12.57
N ASP A 137 5.69 -0.65 13.28
CA ASP A 137 4.93 0.57 13.61
C ASP A 137 5.26 1.68 12.60
N THR A 138 4.84 1.40 11.37
CA THR A 138 5.18 2.13 10.15
C THR A 138 3.95 2.18 9.22
N VAL A 139 4.09 2.85 8.07
CA VAL A 139 3.08 2.85 7.01
C VAL A 139 3.11 1.49 6.30
N ARG A 140 1.98 0.77 6.35
CA ARG A 140 1.81 -0.54 5.71
C ARG A 140 1.68 -0.42 4.19
N ASN A 141 1.44 -1.54 3.51
CA ASN A 141 1.14 -1.50 2.07
C ASN A 141 -0.01 -0.54 1.77
N VAL A 142 0.15 0.22 0.69
CA VAL A 142 -0.85 1.17 0.18
C VAL A 142 -1.72 0.42 -0.82
N MET A 143 -2.97 0.19 -0.44
CA MET A 143 -3.91 -0.57 -1.28
C MET A 143 -4.65 0.33 -2.25
N ALA A 144 -5.08 -0.24 -3.37
CA ALA A 144 -5.96 0.41 -4.33
C ALA A 144 -7.08 -0.54 -4.76
N CYS A 145 -8.13 0.02 -5.38
CA CYS A 145 -9.14 -0.79 -6.05
C CYS A 145 -8.48 -1.71 -7.09
N HIS A 146 -8.80 -2.99 -7.06
CA HIS A 146 -8.23 -4.00 -7.96
C HIS A 146 -8.68 -3.84 -9.42
N LEU A 147 -9.64 -2.97 -9.69
CA LEU A 147 -10.11 -2.62 -11.04
C LEU A 147 -9.72 -1.18 -11.43
N ALA A 148 -8.86 -0.50 -10.65
CA ALA A 148 -8.52 0.88 -10.99
C ALA A 148 -7.83 0.95 -12.37
N GLY A 149 -8.29 1.85 -13.23
CA GLY A 149 -7.86 1.96 -14.64
C GLY A 149 -8.66 1.08 -15.62
N ALA A 150 -9.53 0.20 -15.13
CA ALA A 150 -10.43 -0.64 -15.96
C ALA A 150 -11.90 -0.57 -15.52
N CYS A 151 -12.19 0.02 -14.36
CA CYS A 151 -13.52 0.03 -13.76
C CYS A 151 -14.45 1.02 -14.49
N PRO A 152 -15.62 0.58 -14.97
CA PRO A 152 -16.56 1.47 -15.67
C PRO A 152 -17.23 2.52 -14.78
N TYR A 153 -17.07 2.43 -13.46
CA TYR A 153 -17.67 3.34 -12.47
C TYR A 153 -16.67 4.26 -11.78
N GLU A 154 -15.37 4.07 -12.00
CA GLU A 154 -14.36 4.88 -11.33
C GLU A 154 -14.45 6.34 -11.79
N LYS A 155 -14.06 7.24 -10.88
CA LYS A 155 -13.98 8.68 -11.11
C LYS A 155 -12.56 9.12 -11.42
N ILE A 156 -11.58 8.41 -10.87
CA ILE A 156 -10.14 8.64 -11.02
C ILE A 156 -9.48 7.26 -10.99
N ASP A 157 -8.50 7.03 -11.87
CA ASP A 157 -7.60 5.89 -11.70
C ASP A 157 -6.69 6.17 -10.48
N VAL A 158 -6.94 5.44 -9.40
CA VAL A 158 -6.22 5.61 -8.13
C VAL A 158 -4.87 4.87 -8.08
N THR A 159 -4.52 4.12 -9.13
CA THR A 159 -3.25 3.37 -9.22
C THR A 159 -2.02 4.27 -9.02
N PRO A 160 -1.81 5.35 -9.80
CA PRO A 160 -0.64 6.20 -9.62
C PRO A 160 -0.64 6.95 -8.28
N TRP A 161 -1.81 7.22 -7.71
CA TRP A 161 -1.94 7.84 -6.38
C TRP A 161 -1.46 6.91 -5.26
N ALA A 162 -1.79 5.62 -5.35
CA ALA A 162 -1.31 4.61 -4.42
C ALA A 162 0.21 4.41 -4.52
N GLU A 163 0.76 4.39 -5.75
CA GLU A 163 2.20 4.31 -6.00
C GLU A 163 2.95 5.54 -5.47
N ALA A 164 2.47 6.75 -5.78
CA ALA A 164 3.04 8.00 -5.27
C ALA A 164 3.02 8.04 -3.73
N THR A 165 1.91 7.62 -3.12
CA THR A 165 1.79 7.55 -1.66
C THR A 165 2.78 6.55 -1.06
N PHE A 166 2.98 5.40 -1.71
CA PHE A 166 3.97 4.42 -1.28
C PHE A 166 5.40 4.99 -1.36
N ARG A 167 5.78 5.58 -2.49
CA ARG A 167 7.11 6.19 -2.70
C ARG A 167 7.40 7.32 -1.73
N HIS A 168 6.37 8.10 -1.43
CA HIS A 168 6.45 9.21 -0.50
C HIS A 168 6.74 8.77 0.94
N PHE A 169 6.14 7.66 1.40
CA PHE A 169 6.30 7.19 2.78
C PHE A 169 7.40 6.16 2.99
N VAL A 170 7.72 5.33 1.99
CA VAL A 170 8.73 4.29 2.15
C VAL A 170 10.06 4.92 2.52
N ARG A 171 10.72 4.47 3.59
CA ARG A 171 11.97 5.04 4.11
C ARG A 171 11.89 6.54 4.44
N ASN A 172 10.70 7.10 4.58
CA ASN A 172 10.52 8.47 5.03
C ASN A 172 10.69 8.52 6.55
N PRO A 173 11.54 9.43 7.09
CA PRO A 173 11.74 9.57 8.53
C PRO A 173 10.45 9.72 9.35
N LEU A 174 9.41 10.33 8.77
CA LEU A 174 8.10 10.50 9.40
C LEU A 174 7.43 9.16 9.74
N GLY A 175 7.65 8.14 8.92
CA GLY A 175 6.98 6.84 9.02
C GLY A 175 7.75 5.77 9.80
N GLN A 176 8.95 6.06 10.31
CA GLN A 176 9.85 5.01 10.86
C GLN A 176 9.52 4.57 12.29
N ARG A 177 8.84 5.42 13.07
CA ARG A 177 8.59 5.21 14.51
C ARG A 177 7.23 5.74 14.92
N LEU A 178 6.18 5.29 14.24
CA LEU A 178 4.81 5.66 14.58
C LEU A 178 4.40 5.02 15.91
N PRO A 179 3.36 5.54 16.59
CA PRO A 179 2.81 4.90 17.79
C PRO A 179 2.32 3.47 17.53
N ARG A 180 1.80 3.20 16.32
CA ARG A 180 1.41 1.87 15.84
C ARG A 180 1.34 1.85 14.30
N LYS A 181 1.06 0.68 13.71
CA LYS A 181 0.80 0.53 12.26
C LYS A 181 -0.20 1.55 11.70
N PHE A 182 0.10 2.09 10.53
CA PHE A 182 -0.73 3.04 9.79
C PHE A 182 -1.07 2.48 8.40
N LYS A 183 -2.33 2.53 7.99
CA LYS A 183 -2.85 1.92 6.77
C LYS A 183 -3.51 2.97 5.89
N VAL A 184 -3.14 2.98 4.61
CA VAL A 184 -3.74 3.84 3.58
C VAL A 184 -4.35 2.96 2.49
N ASN A 185 -5.58 3.28 2.10
CA ASN A 185 -6.35 2.53 1.10
C ASN A 185 -7.06 3.51 0.14
N PHE A 186 -7.08 3.17 -1.15
CA PHE A 186 -7.69 3.97 -2.21
C PHE A 186 -8.81 3.21 -2.92
N SER A 187 -9.91 3.89 -3.20
CA SER A 187 -11.04 3.40 -3.99
C SER A 187 -11.35 4.39 -5.11
N GLY A 188 -11.47 3.90 -6.35
CA GLY A 188 -11.78 4.73 -7.52
C GLY A 188 -13.21 5.25 -7.58
N CYS A 189 -14.12 4.75 -6.74
CA CYS A 189 -15.51 5.22 -6.63
C CYS A 189 -16.13 4.81 -5.28
N SER A 190 -17.37 5.27 -5.06
CA SER A 190 -18.16 5.03 -3.84
C SER A 190 -18.49 3.56 -3.56
N THR A 191 -18.33 2.66 -4.52
CA THR A 191 -18.47 1.21 -4.30
C THR A 191 -17.47 0.67 -3.27
N ASP A 192 -16.35 1.37 -3.09
CA ASP A 192 -15.33 1.08 -2.08
C ASP A 192 -14.68 -0.32 -2.16
N CYS A 193 -14.46 -0.84 -3.37
CA CYS A 193 -13.74 -2.10 -3.57
C CYS A 193 -12.30 -2.08 -3.01
N GLY A 194 -11.69 -0.90 -2.86
CA GLY A 194 -10.39 -0.70 -2.21
C GLY A 194 -10.46 -0.65 -0.68
N GLN A 195 -11.66 -0.78 -0.10
CA GLN A 195 -11.89 -0.87 1.34
C GLN A 195 -11.40 0.35 2.13
N ALA A 196 -11.57 1.55 1.60
CA ALA A 196 -11.12 2.80 2.20
C ALA A 196 -11.76 3.06 3.59
N MET A 197 -13.04 2.74 3.77
CA MET A 197 -13.84 3.22 4.91
C MET A 197 -13.55 2.58 6.29
N PHE A 198 -12.51 1.74 6.42
CA PHE A 198 -12.10 1.17 7.70
C PHE A 198 -10.57 1.13 7.92
N ASN A 199 -9.83 1.98 7.21
CA ASN A 199 -8.38 2.14 7.37
C ASN A 199 -8.02 3.44 8.11
N ASP A 200 -6.75 3.59 8.50
CA ASP A 200 -6.31 4.80 9.22
C ASP A 200 -6.48 6.04 8.32
N VAL A 201 -6.23 5.89 7.02
CA VAL A 201 -6.69 6.82 5.97
C VAL A 201 -7.35 6.03 4.83
N GLY A 202 -8.57 6.42 4.50
CA GLY A 202 -9.32 5.93 3.36
C GLY A 202 -9.57 7.04 2.36
N VAL A 203 -9.26 6.80 1.09
CA VAL A 203 -9.43 7.75 0.00
C VAL A 203 -10.45 7.18 -0.98
N VAL A 204 -11.54 7.91 -1.23
CA VAL A 204 -12.57 7.52 -2.20
C VAL A 204 -12.64 8.60 -3.27
N ALA A 205 -12.32 8.27 -4.52
CA ALA A 205 -12.42 9.22 -5.62
C ALA A 205 -13.88 9.63 -5.84
N THR A 206 -14.08 10.93 -6.07
CA THR A 206 -15.37 11.59 -6.20
C THR A 206 -15.26 12.77 -7.16
N THR A 207 -16.36 13.48 -7.36
CA THR A 207 -16.40 14.70 -8.17
C THR A 207 -17.15 15.79 -7.43
N ARG A 208 -16.80 17.06 -7.69
CA ARG A 208 -17.54 18.23 -7.24
C ARG A 208 -17.95 19.06 -8.46
N THR A 209 -19.19 19.54 -8.45
CA THR A 209 -19.63 20.55 -9.42
C THR A 209 -19.23 21.93 -8.91
N ARG A 210 -18.48 22.69 -9.71
CA ARG A 210 -18.08 24.06 -9.41
C ARG A 210 -19.21 25.05 -9.74
N GLU A 211 -19.08 26.28 -9.28
CA GLU A 211 -20.08 27.35 -9.51
C GLU A 211 -20.30 27.64 -11.01
N ASP A 212 -19.27 27.44 -11.83
CA ASP A 212 -19.32 27.59 -13.30
C ASP A 212 -19.95 26.37 -14.03
N GLY A 213 -20.42 25.36 -13.29
CA GLY A 213 -20.99 24.13 -13.83
C GLY A 213 -19.95 23.08 -14.26
N SER A 214 -18.66 23.37 -14.17
CA SER A 214 -17.61 22.38 -14.47
C SER A 214 -17.54 21.29 -13.42
N ILE A 215 -17.16 20.07 -13.85
CA ILE A 215 -16.98 18.92 -12.97
C ILE A 215 -15.50 18.78 -12.63
N GLU A 216 -15.18 18.86 -11.35
CA GLU A 216 -13.83 18.70 -10.82
C GLU A 216 -13.67 17.31 -10.19
N PRO A 217 -12.74 16.46 -10.68
CA PRO A 217 -12.38 15.23 -10.01
C PRO A 217 -11.55 15.50 -8.76
N GLY A 218 -11.82 14.78 -7.68
CA GLY A 218 -11.07 14.84 -6.43
C GLY A 218 -11.38 13.65 -5.53
N PHE A 219 -11.29 13.84 -4.22
CA PHE A 219 -11.36 12.75 -3.27
C PHE A 219 -12.23 13.09 -2.06
N ARG A 220 -12.95 12.11 -1.54
CA ARG A 220 -13.51 12.14 -0.19
C ARG A 220 -12.59 11.36 0.74
N ILE A 221 -12.21 11.98 1.85
CA ILE A 221 -11.21 11.42 2.77
C ILE A 221 -11.89 10.95 4.04
N TYR A 222 -11.57 9.74 4.44
CA TYR A 222 -11.98 9.12 5.70
C TYR A 222 -10.74 8.85 6.54
N ILE A 223 -10.85 8.99 7.85
CA ILE A 223 -9.74 8.76 8.77
C ILE A 223 -10.15 7.89 9.95
N ALA A 224 -9.15 7.30 10.59
CA ALA A 224 -9.26 6.67 11.90
C ALA A 224 -10.15 5.41 11.96
N GLY A 225 -10.30 4.67 10.86
CA GLY A 225 -10.96 3.37 10.85
C GLY A 225 -10.08 2.24 11.40
N GLY A 226 -10.69 1.14 11.83
CA GLY A 226 -9.93 -0.08 12.09
C GLY A 226 -10.69 -1.24 12.73
N LEU A 227 -10.61 -2.39 12.07
CA LEU A 227 -11.18 -3.69 12.47
C LEU A 227 -10.33 -4.45 13.50
N GLY A 228 -9.75 -3.74 14.49
CA GLY A 228 -9.06 -4.41 15.61
C GLY A 228 -10.07 -5.08 16.56
N ALA A 229 -9.60 -5.54 17.73
CA ALA A 229 -10.47 -6.12 18.77
C ALA A 229 -11.69 -5.24 19.10
N THR A 230 -11.53 -3.92 19.06
CA THR A 230 -12.63 -2.95 19.13
C THR A 230 -12.83 -2.30 17.76
N PRO A 231 -13.77 -2.74 16.90
CA PRO A 231 -13.92 -2.21 15.55
C PRO A 231 -14.42 -0.76 15.56
N HIS A 232 -13.90 0.09 14.67
CA HIS A 232 -14.38 1.47 14.45
C HIS A 232 -14.52 1.72 12.95
N PRO A 233 -15.66 2.27 12.48
CA PRO A 233 -15.74 2.80 11.13
C PRO A 233 -14.83 4.03 10.99
N ALA A 234 -14.31 4.28 9.80
CA ALA A 234 -13.60 5.54 9.56
C ALA A 234 -14.60 6.71 9.51
N LEU A 235 -14.17 7.89 9.95
CA LEU A 235 -14.96 9.11 9.96
C LEU A 235 -14.54 10.03 8.82
N ALA A 236 -15.50 10.72 8.19
CA ALA A 236 -15.20 11.68 7.13
C ALA A 236 -14.37 12.86 7.67
N LEU A 237 -13.22 13.11 7.05
CA LEU A 237 -12.40 14.29 7.30
C LEU A 237 -13.02 15.51 6.63
N GLU A 238 -13.33 15.40 5.34
CA GLU A 238 -14.05 16.41 4.54
C GLU A 238 -14.75 15.73 3.36
N ASP A 239 -15.73 16.39 2.77
CA ASP A 239 -16.51 15.83 1.65
C ASP A 239 -15.78 15.89 0.30
N PHE A 240 -14.83 16.82 0.17
CA PHE A 240 -14.03 16.98 -1.06
C PHE A 240 -12.63 17.55 -0.77
N THR A 241 -11.61 16.85 -1.25
CA THR A 241 -10.19 17.22 -1.28
C THR A 241 -9.75 17.28 -2.73
N SER A 242 -9.05 18.35 -3.12
CA SER A 242 -8.49 18.51 -4.46
C SER A 242 -7.38 17.48 -4.75
N ARG A 243 -6.94 17.38 -6.01
CA ARG A 243 -5.82 16.51 -6.39
C ARG A 243 -4.52 16.98 -5.74
N GLU A 244 -4.29 18.28 -5.73
CA GLU A 244 -3.13 18.95 -5.15
C GLU A 244 -3.06 18.73 -3.62
N ASP A 245 -4.21 18.68 -2.95
CA ASP A 245 -4.29 18.55 -1.50
C ASP A 245 -4.30 17.10 -0.99
N LEU A 246 -4.40 16.10 -1.87
CA LEU A 246 -4.52 14.70 -1.45
C LEU A 246 -3.30 14.20 -0.66
N LEU A 247 -2.12 14.19 -1.27
CA LEU A 247 -0.91 13.70 -0.60
C LEU A 247 -0.56 14.54 0.65
N PRO A 248 -0.67 15.89 0.64
CA PRO A 248 -0.55 16.70 1.85
C PRO A 248 -1.53 16.29 2.97
N THR A 249 -2.77 15.95 2.62
CA THR A 249 -3.79 15.51 3.59
C THR A 249 -3.42 14.17 4.24
N ILE A 250 -2.92 13.22 3.45
CA ILE A 250 -2.50 11.90 3.97
C ILE A 250 -1.30 12.08 4.92
N GLU A 251 -0.29 12.86 4.54
CA GLU A 251 0.85 13.13 5.41
C GLU A 251 0.44 13.92 6.66
N ALA A 252 -0.41 14.93 6.54
CA ALA A 252 -0.92 15.69 7.68
C ALA A 252 -1.61 14.77 8.69
N THR A 253 -2.41 13.81 8.21
CA THR A 253 -3.05 12.80 9.07
C THR A 253 -2.01 11.92 9.77
N LEU A 254 -0.97 11.48 9.07
CA LEU A 254 0.13 10.72 9.66
C LEU A 254 0.89 11.53 10.71
N ARG A 255 1.15 12.82 10.47
CA ARG A 255 1.82 13.71 11.43
C ARG A 255 0.98 13.92 12.69
N VAL A 256 -0.34 14.11 12.56
CA VAL A 256 -1.23 14.16 13.72
C VAL A 256 -1.13 12.87 14.52
N PHE A 257 -1.15 11.72 13.85
CA PHE A 257 -1.02 10.43 14.52
C PHE A 257 0.32 10.28 15.24
N GLU A 258 1.42 10.64 14.59
CA GLU A 258 2.77 10.57 15.15
C GLU A 258 2.92 11.41 16.42
N GLN A 259 2.36 12.63 16.40
CA GLN A 259 2.44 13.61 17.48
C GLN A 259 1.54 13.31 18.68
N THR A 260 0.38 12.69 18.45
CA THR A 260 -0.67 12.56 19.48
C THR A 260 -0.98 11.13 19.88
N GLY A 261 -0.51 10.12 19.13
CA GLY A 261 -0.81 8.73 19.41
C GLY A 261 -0.10 8.19 20.66
N ASN A 262 -0.83 7.39 21.43
CA ASN A 262 -0.33 6.71 22.62
C ASN A 262 0.79 5.71 22.28
N ARG A 263 1.93 5.79 22.98
CA ARG A 263 3.08 4.87 22.81
C ARG A 263 3.25 3.88 23.96
N ASP A 264 2.55 4.08 25.07
CA ASP A 264 2.67 3.25 26.28
C ASP A 264 1.80 2.00 26.18
N ASN A 265 0.55 2.15 25.72
CA ASN A 265 -0.40 1.05 25.61
C ASN A 265 -0.62 0.65 24.15
N LYS A 266 0.05 -0.42 23.71
CA LYS A 266 -0.05 -0.96 22.34
C LYS A 266 -1.47 -1.33 21.91
N LEU A 267 -2.38 -1.66 22.84
CA LEU A 267 -3.78 -1.96 22.52
C LEU A 267 -4.57 -0.69 22.18
N ARG A 268 -4.13 0.46 22.71
CA ARG A 268 -4.75 1.79 22.55
C ARG A 268 -3.88 2.78 21.75
N ALA A 269 -3.01 2.26 20.88
CA ALA A 269 -1.99 3.04 20.14
C ALA A 269 -2.31 3.36 18.66
N ARG A 270 -3.48 2.96 18.14
CA ARG A 270 -3.93 3.24 16.76
C ARG A 270 -4.61 4.60 16.63
N LEU A 271 -4.64 5.18 15.42
CA LEU A 271 -5.23 6.49 15.13
C LEU A 271 -6.69 6.64 15.61
N LYS A 272 -7.50 5.58 15.53
CA LYS A 272 -8.87 5.59 16.09
C LYS A 272 -8.95 6.04 17.56
N TRP A 273 -7.96 5.69 18.36
CA TRP A 273 -7.93 6.08 19.77
C TRP A 273 -7.55 7.55 19.96
N VAL A 274 -6.81 8.15 19.02
CA VAL A 274 -6.59 9.60 19.02
C VAL A 274 -7.91 10.33 18.80
N VAL A 275 -8.75 9.83 17.89
CA VAL A 275 -10.10 10.38 17.66
C VAL A 275 -10.98 10.20 18.90
N ASP A 276 -10.95 9.05 19.57
CA ASP A 276 -11.69 8.84 20.83
C ASP A 276 -11.25 9.80 21.94
N GLN A 277 -9.95 10.12 22.00
CA GLN A 277 -9.37 10.96 23.06
C GLN A 277 -9.57 12.45 22.81
N LEU A 278 -9.36 12.91 21.57
CA LEU A 278 -9.38 14.34 21.22
C LEU A 278 -10.73 14.80 20.65
N GLY A 279 -11.53 13.88 20.13
CA GLY A 279 -12.71 14.17 19.32
C GLY A 279 -12.36 14.44 17.84
N ILE A 280 -13.28 14.05 16.94
CA ILE A 280 -13.08 14.18 15.49
C ILE A 280 -12.88 15.62 15.04
N GLU A 281 -13.55 16.59 15.66
CA GLU A 281 -13.42 18.01 15.30
C GLU A 281 -12.00 18.55 15.55
N GLU A 282 -11.40 18.18 16.68
CA GLU A 282 -10.04 18.61 17.01
C GLU A 282 -9.00 17.92 16.11
N VAL A 283 -9.20 16.63 15.81
CA VAL A 283 -8.34 15.91 14.86
C VAL A 283 -8.43 16.55 13.47
N ARG A 284 -9.65 16.81 12.98
CA ARG A 284 -9.88 17.50 11.69
C ARG A 284 -9.18 18.85 11.67
N ARG A 285 -9.37 19.69 12.69
CA ARG A 285 -8.71 21.00 12.80
C ARG A 285 -7.18 20.89 12.70
N ARG A 286 -6.57 19.91 13.37
CA ARG A 286 -5.11 19.68 13.31
C ARG A 286 -4.65 19.23 11.93
N VAL A 287 -5.37 18.28 11.31
CA VAL A 287 -5.03 17.79 9.95
C VAL A 287 -5.08 18.94 8.95
N ILE A 288 -6.16 19.71 8.93
CA ILE A 288 -6.33 20.85 8.01
C ILE A 288 -5.25 21.92 8.26
N LYS A 289 -4.92 22.20 9.53
CA LYS A 289 -3.85 23.15 9.88
C LYS A 289 -2.50 22.70 9.32
N ILE A 290 -2.11 21.44 9.54
CA ILE A 290 -0.83 20.91 9.04
C ILE A 290 -0.83 20.87 7.51
N ARG A 291 -1.93 20.44 6.90
CA ARG A 291 -2.09 20.43 5.44
C ARG A 291 -1.81 21.79 4.84
N HIS A 292 -2.39 22.87 5.38
CA HIS A 292 -2.17 24.21 4.83
C HIS A 292 -0.72 24.71 4.94
N THR A 293 0.02 24.29 5.96
CA THR A 293 1.43 24.72 6.12
C THR A 293 2.41 23.82 5.38
N LEU A 294 2.00 22.61 4.99
CA LEU A 294 2.90 21.61 4.40
C LEU A 294 3.44 22.02 3.01
N PRO A 295 2.62 22.54 2.08
CA PRO A 295 3.11 23.02 0.78
C PRO A 295 4.14 24.15 0.86
N ALA A 296 4.14 24.92 1.96
CA ALA A 296 5.13 25.96 2.20
C ALA A 296 6.44 25.43 2.83
N SER A 297 6.50 24.15 3.19
CA SER A 297 7.69 23.50 3.73
C SER A 297 8.73 23.29 2.63
N SER A 298 10.00 23.59 2.91
CA SER A 298 11.12 23.30 2.01
C SER A 298 11.29 21.80 1.70
N THR A 299 10.70 20.94 2.52
CA THR A 299 10.75 19.48 2.37
C THR A 299 9.58 18.90 1.59
N TRP A 300 8.59 19.71 1.21
CA TRP A 300 7.43 19.24 0.46
C TRP A 300 7.70 19.34 -1.04
N PRO A 301 7.47 18.26 -1.83
CA PRO A 301 7.73 18.27 -3.27
C PRO A 301 6.78 19.20 -4.06
N GLY A 302 5.61 19.52 -3.52
CA GLY A 302 4.63 20.42 -4.13
C GLY A 302 3.75 19.75 -5.20
N GLY A 303 2.54 20.29 -5.38
CA GLY A 303 1.63 19.93 -6.47
C GLY A 303 1.13 18.48 -6.48
N ILE A 304 0.66 18.07 -7.65
CA ILE A 304 0.29 16.68 -7.94
C ILE A 304 1.61 15.86 -8.05
N PRO A 305 1.68 14.66 -7.44
CA PRO A 305 2.89 13.85 -7.48
C PRO A 305 3.39 13.58 -8.91
N PRO A 306 4.70 13.61 -9.18
CA PRO A 306 5.26 13.36 -10.51
C PRO A 306 4.81 12.03 -11.12
N GLU A 307 4.63 10.98 -10.32
CA GLU A 307 4.15 9.67 -10.77
C GLU A 307 2.73 9.75 -11.34
N VAL A 308 1.88 10.57 -10.72
CA VAL A 308 0.50 10.81 -11.18
C VAL A 308 0.49 11.64 -12.45
N ILE A 309 1.36 12.65 -12.55
CA ILE A 309 1.49 13.46 -13.77
C ILE A 309 2.00 12.59 -14.93
N ALA A 310 3.00 11.73 -14.69
CA ALA A 310 3.61 10.89 -15.70
C ALA A 310 2.68 9.77 -16.20
N ALA A 311 1.95 9.12 -15.29
CA ALA A 311 1.03 8.03 -15.65
C ALA A 311 -0.33 8.54 -16.15
N GLY A 312 -0.78 9.70 -15.64
CA GLY A 312 -2.17 10.14 -15.76
C GLY A 312 -3.10 9.38 -14.79
N ASP A 313 -4.20 10.00 -14.40
CA ASP A 313 -5.20 9.44 -13.48
C ASP A 313 -6.63 9.51 -14.04
N ALA A 314 -6.75 9.63 -15.35
CA ALA A 314 -8.04 9.63 -16.02
C ALA A 314 -8.79 8.32 -15.72
N ALA A 315 -10.08 8.42 -15.41
CA ALA A 315 -10.93 7.25 -15.29
C ALA A 315 -10.97 6.46 -16.61
N ALA A 316 -11.11 5.13 -16.51
CA ALA A 316 -11.24 4.24 -17.66
C ALA A 316 -12.44 4.57 -18.59
N GLY A 317 -13.39 5.35 -18.09
CA GLY A 317 -14.60 5.71 -18.80
C GLY A 317 -15.61 4.56 -18.88
N ARG A 318 -16.70 4.79 -19.63
CA ARG A 318 -17.78 3.82 -19.80
C ARG A 318 -18.09 3.68 -21.29
N ILE A 319 -18.31 2.44 -21.76
CA ILE A 319 -18.87 2.21 -23.10
C ILE A 319 -20.24 2.88 -23.23
N ALA A 320 -20.48 3.54 -24.37
CA ALA A 320 -21.77 4.16 -24.67
C ALA A 320 -22.85 3.11 -25.00
N GLU A 321 -22.46 2.01 -25.63
CA GLU A 321 -23.33 0.91 -26.04
C GLU A 321 -22.66 -0.43 -25.68
N GLY A 322 -23.45 -1.43 -25.27
CA GLY A 322 -22.97 -2.75 -24.85
C GLY A 322 -23.23 -3.06 -23.37
N GLU A 323 -22.90 -4.29 -22.97
CA GLU A 323 -23.14 -4.78 -21.61
C GLU A 323 -22.01 -4.34 -20.66
N VAL A 324 -22.34 -3.52 -19.67
CA VAL A 324 -21.42 -3.10 -18.60
C VAL A 324 -21.67 -3.96 -17.38
N SER A 325 -20.64 -4.65 -16.89
CA SER A 325 -20.75 -5.43 -15.65
C SER A 325 -21.09 -4.52 -14.48
N GLN A 326 -22.16 -4.85 -13.74
CA GLN A 326 -22.49 -4.15 -12.50
C GLN A 326 -21.45 -4.50 -11.43
N ILE A 327 -21.01 -3.50 -10.66
CA ILE A 327 -19.96 -3.68 -9.64
C ILE A 327 -20.44 -3.06 -8.33
N GLY A 328 -20.47 -3.88 -7.28
CA GLY A 328 -20.61 -3.39 -5.92
C GLY A 328 -21.30 -4.34 -4.96
N GLN A 329 -21.37 -3.89 -3.71
CA GLN A 329 -22.03 -4.65 -2.66
C GLN A 329 -23.52 -4.81 -2.99
N GLY A 330 -24.02 -6.03 -2.89
CA GLY A 330 -25.42 -6.37 -3.20
C GLY A 330 -25.71 -6.61 -4.69
N VAL A 331 -24.71 -6.49 -5.59
CA VAL A 331 -24.87 -6.92 -6.99
C VAL A 331 -25.06 -8.44 -7.02
N ARG A 332 -26.20 -8.89 -7.56
CA ARG A 332 -26.51 -10.32 -7.70
C ARG A 332 -25.84 -10.87 -8.94
N VAL A 333 -25.13 -11.98 -8.78
CA VAL A 333 -24.55 -12.76 -9.88
C VAL A 333 -25.37 -14.03 -10.07
N GLU A 334 -25.82 -14.29 -11.29
CA GLU A 334 -26.61 -15.48 -11.64
C GLU A 334 -25.76 -16.54 -12.36
N LEU A 335 -25.72 -17.74 -11.79
CA LEU A 335 -24.91 -18.86 -12.30
C LEU A 335 -25.80 -19.95 -12.90
N ASN A 336 -26.69 -19.56 -13.82
CA ASN A 336 -27.76 -20.43 -14.34
C ASN A 336 -27.31 -21.36 -15.48
N SER A 337 -26.03 -21.34 -15.88
CA SER A 337 -25.49 -22.17 -16.95
C SER A 337 -25.03 -23.54 -16.45
N SER A 338 -25.33 -24.61 -17.19
CA SER A 338 -24.75 -25.94 -16.95
C SER A 338 -23.29 -26.03 -17.43
N ASP A 339 -22.90 -25.23 -18.42
CA ASP A 339 -21.54 -25.13 -18.95
C ASP A 339 -20.59 -24.48 -17.92
N PRO A 340 -19.53 -25.17 -17.46
CA PRO A 340 -18.55 -24.64 -16.51
C PRO A 340 -17.87 -23.36 -16.96
N PHE A 341 -17.56 -23.22 -18.26
CA PHE A 341 -16.87 -22.03 -18.77
C PHE A 341 -17.77 -20.81 -18.65
N ARG A 342 -19.02 -20.90 -19.12
CA ARG A 342 -20.01 -19.83 -18.98
C ARG A 342 -20.31 -19.47 -17.52
N ARG A 343 -20.33 -20.45 -16.61
CA ARG A 343 -20.48 -20.13 -15.17
C ARG A 343 -19.31 -19.32 -14.63
N TRP A 344 -18.07 -19.69 -14.98
CA TRP A 344 -16.89 -18.94 -14.60
C TRP A 344 -16.92 -17.53 -15.22
N GLU A 345 -17.23 -17.43 -16.52
CA GLU A 345 -17.35 -16.16 -17.23
C GLU A 345 -18.33 -15.21 -16.52
N ASN A 346 -19.54 -15.69 -16.21
CA ASN A 346 -20.55 -14.89 -15.49
C ASN A 346 -20.10 -14.44 -14.09
N ALA A 347 -19.27 -15.23 -13.41
CA ALA A 347 -18.86 -14.98 -12.03
C ALA A 347 -17.57 -14.15 -11.90
N SER A 348 -16.71 -14.20 -12.91
CA SER A 348 -15.31 -13.82 -12.78
C SER A 348 -14.84 -12.87 -13.87
N VAL A 349 -15.65 -12.60 -14.89
CA VAL A 349 -15.31 -11.66 -15.96
C VAL A 349 -16.06 -10.35 -15.75
N ILE A 350 -15.31 -9.26 -15.73
CA ILE A 350 -15.80 -7.90 -15.60
C ILE A 350 -15.50 -7.19 -16.91
N ARG A 351 -16.56 -6.78 -17.61
CA ARG A 351 -16.50 -6.01 -18.85
C ARG A 351 -16.63 -4.54 -18.49
N GLY A 352 -15.59 -3.77 -18.81
CA GLY A 352 -15.45 -2.38 -18.37
C GLY A 352 -14.65 -1.52 -19.35
N ALA A 353 -14.68 -0.21 -19.07
CA ALA A 353 -13.98 0.86 -19.78
C ALA A 353 -14.47 1.22 -21.19
N ALA A 354 -14.18 2.45 -21.62
CA ALA A 354 -14.51 2.93 -22.96
C ALA A 354 -13.63 2.32 -24.07
N ASN A 355 -12.51 1.69 -23.71
CA ASN A 355 -11.51 1.11 -24.61
C ASN A 355 -11.66 -0.41 -24.85
N GLY A 356 -12.74 -1.02 -24.36
CA GLY A 356 -13.01 -2.45 -24.57
C GLY A 356 -12.18 -3.41 -23.71
N THR A 357 -11.63 -2.96 -22.58
CA THR A 357 -10.90 -3.84 -21.66
C THR A 357 -11.80 -4.89 -21.00
N VAL A 358 -11.22 -6.04 -20.69
CA VAL A 358 -11.85 -7.11 -19.94
C VAL A 358 -10.95 -7.48 -18.77
N SER A 359 -11.51 -7.50 -17.56
CA SER A 359 -10.83 -8.00 -16.36
C SER A 359 -11.33 -9.39 -16.03
N ALA A 360 -10.41 -10.34 -15.81
CA ALA A 360 -10.74 -11.70 -15.39
C ALA A 360 -10.18 -11.97 -13.99
N LEU A 361 -11.03 -12.46 -13.09
CA LEU A 361 -10.65 -12.80 -11.72
C LEU A 361 -10.19 -14.26 -11.65
N ALA A 362 -8.96 -14.45 -11.19
CA ALA A 362 -8.43 -15.76 -10.85
C ALA A 362 -8.55 -16.01 -9.34
N TYR A 363 -9.20 -17.10 -8.96
CA TYR A 363 -9.36 -17.46 -7.55
C TYR A 363 -8.16 -18.27 -7.05
N ALA A 364 -7.48 -17.75 -6.02
CA ALA A 364 -6.49 -18.48 -5.25
C ALA A 364 -7.13 -19.03 -3.97
N ALA A 365 -7.28 -20.35 -3.88
CA ALA A 365 -7.85 -20.99 -2.69
C ALA A 365 -7.02 -20.65 -1.46
N LEU A 366 -7.66 -20.05 -0.45
CA LEU A 366 -7.03 -19.55 0.78
C LEU A 366 -5.89 -18.52 0.57
N GLY A 367 -5.65 -18.07 -0.67
CA GLY A 367 -4.59 -17.13 -1.02
C GLY A 367 -3.24 -17.78 -1.35
N ASP A 368 -3.12 -19.10 -1.40
CA ASP A 368 -1.84 -19.74 -1.71
C ASP A 368 -1.60 -19.82 -3.22
N ILE A 369 -0.40 -19.42 -3.66
CA ILE A 369 0.06 -19.47 -5.04
C ILE A 369 1.36 -20.29 -5.09
N THR A 370 1.35 -21.37 -5.85
CA THR A 370 2.53 -22.22 -6.11
C THR A 370 3.50 -21.59 -7.10
N ALA A 371 4.74 -22.09 -7.15
CA ALA A 371 5.73 -21.67 -8.14
C ALA A 371 5.22 -21.75 -9.59
N ASP A 372 4.54 -22.84 -9.95
CA ASP A 372 4.00 -23.03 -11.30
C ASP A 372 2.86 -22.06 -11.62
N GLN A 373 2.04 -21.72 -10.62
CA GLN A 373 1.00 -20.71 -10.78
C GLN A 373 1.59 -19.30 -10.93
N PHE A 374 2.66 -18.96 -10.20
CA PHE A 374 3.38 -17.70 -10.43
C PHE A 374 3.89 -17.59 -11.86
N ARG A 375 4.58 -18.63 -12.37
CA ARG A 375 5.07 -18.66 -13.76
C ARG A 375 3.93 -18.65 -14.78
N GLY A 376 2.82 -19.34 -14.49
CA GLY A 376 1.62 -19.33 -15.32
C GLY A 376 1.01 -17.94 -15.44
N LEU A 377 0.89 -17.21 -14.33
CA LEU A 377 0.43 -15.82 -14.32
C LEU A 377 1.39 -14.91 -15.09
N ALA A 378 2.70 -15.07 -14.94
CA ALA A 378 3.70 -14.33 -15.71
C ALA A 378 3.54 -14.58 -17.23
N ALA A 379 3.32 -15.84 -17.63
CA ALA A 379 3.13 -16.22 -19.03
C ALA A 379 1.83 -15.62 -19.61
N ILE A 380 0.73 -15.68 -18.87
CA ILE A 380 -0.55 -15.05 -19.25
C ILE A 380 -0.36 -13.55 -19.43
N GLN A 381 0.29 -12.91 -18.46
CA GLN A 381 0.53 -11.47 -18.48
C GLN A 381 1.35 -11.03 -19.69
N ARG A 382 2.41 -11.78 -20.04
CA ARG A 382 3.21 -11.54 -21.26
C ARG A 382 2.42 -11.78 -22.54
N HIS A 383 1.63 -12.86 -22.59
CA HIS A 383 0.89 -13.25 -23.79
C HIS A 383 -0.21 -12.23 -24.14
N PHE A 384 -0.97 -11.78 -23.15
CA PHE A 384 -2.06 -10.83 -23.35
C PHE A 384 -1.66 -9.37 -23.13
N GLN A 385 -0.42 -9.11 -22.71
CA GLN A 385 0.05 -7.77 -22.30
C GLN A 385 -0.87 -7.13 -21.25
N SER A 386 -1.34 -7.93 -20.29
CA SER A 386 -2.31 -7.51 -19.29
C SER A 386 -1.66 -6.87 -18.06
N ASP A 387 -2.43 -6.11 -17.29
CA ASP A 387 -2.09 -5.80 -15.90
C ASP A 387 -2.59 -6.92 -14.98
N VAL A 388 -1.89 -7.17 -13.88
CA VAL A 388 -2.29 -8.17 -12.88
C VAL A 388 -2.28 -7.52 -11.51
N ARG A 389 -3.38 -7.69 -10.76
CA ARG A 389 -3.55 -7.11 -9.43
C ARG A 389 -4.00 -8.13 -8.41
N LEU A 390 -3.37 -8.11 -7.26
CA LEU A 390 -3.78 -8.89 -6.09
C LEU A 390 -4.98 -8.23 -5.41
N THR A 391 -5.88 -9.04 -4.85
CA THR A 391 -7.09 -8.58 -4.15
C THR A 391 -7.08 -8.95 -2.69
#